data_AF-A0A3A5L4N9-F1
#
_entry.id   AF-A0A3A5L4N9-F1
#
_cell.length_a   1.000
_cell.length_b   1.000
_cell.length_c   1.000
_cell.angle_alpha   90.00
_cell.angle_beta   90.00
_cell.angle_gamma   90.00
#
_symmetry.space_group_name_H-M   'P 1'
#
loop_
_entity.id
_entity.type
_entity.pdbx_description
1 polymer ?
#
loop_
_entity_poly.entity_id
_entity_poly.type
_entity_poly.pdbx_seq_one_letter_code
_entity_poly.pdbx_strand_id
1 'polypeptide(L)'
;MDFTTLPYADRTAIAELQVFISELESHTCEGKLIYTLNESQQGRLLTLIKAISLSLLIKLAMEDNHVNALCRHPVLEPHWNERWRLSGRNPHEMAIKNNQPVHEYLPQPTIPTFQLLQGIFLYSQYRTNSDAAMLHLYEAAEAGYFPALSVLTNHCLTQPDLHHKALNYAALAANYYWTPGYLLLAVTELKLEQYDKALLHLIIAEKLLPYSDTMINNAYQGQSLAVIAQPLMPSLDAHNWMEAKIKLAQLGHLPLNMVTSRLYAQADRVVEEIKAILTPMPEEPEKTKTDNSLGPRFS
;
A
#
# COMPACT_ATOMS: atom_id res chain seq x y z
N MET A 1 6.49 -16.09 -20.84
CA MET A 1 7.72 -16.64 -20.22
C MET A 1 8.21 -17.94 -20.89
N ASP A 2 9.52 -18.21 -21.00
CA ASP A 2 10.05 -19.53 -21.43
C ASP A 2 10.25 -20.45 -20.21
N PHE A 3 9.36 -21.43 -20.05
CA PHE A 3 9.35 -22.34 -18.92
C PHE A 3 10.48 -23.37 -18.96
N THR A 4 11.14 -23.59 -20.10
CA THR A 4 12.10 -24.70 -20.27
C THR A 4 13.38 -24.54 -19.44
N THR A 5 13.68 -23.30 -19.02
CA THR A 5 14.87 -22.92 -18.24
C THR A 5 14.64 -22.95 -16.72
N LEU A 6 13.41 -23.19 -16.27
CA LEU A 6 13.06 -23.17 -14.86
C LEU A 6 13.45 -24.47 -14.14
N PRO A 7 13.71 -24.41 -12.81
CA PRO A 7 13.85 -25.61 -11.99
C PRO A 7 12.68 -26.57 -12.18
N TYR A 8 12.94 -27.88 -12.13
CA TYR A 8 11.89 -28.90 -12.29
C TYR A 8 10.75 -28.71 -11.29
N ALA A 9 11.07 -28.38 -10.03
CA ALA A 9 10.07 -28.14 -8.99
C ALA A 9 9.12 -26.99 -9.34
N ASP A 10 9.65 -25.85 -9.80
CA ASP A 10 8.84 -24.69 -10.21
C ASP A 10 7.94 -25.05 -11.41
N ARG A 11 8.47 -25.75 -12.43
CA ARG A 11 7.69 -26.16 -13.61
C ARG A 11 6.51 -27.04 -13.23
N THR A 12 6.75 -28.06 -12.39
CA THR A 12 5.70 -28.98 -11.95
C THR A 12 4.63 -28.24 -11.16
N ALA A 13 5.04 -27.40 -10.20
CA ALA A 13 4.08 -26.62 -9.40
C ALA A 13 3.24 -25.64 -10.25
N ILE A 14 3.83 -25.03 -11.28
CA ILE A 14 3.10 -24.16 -12.22
C ILE A 14 2.08 -24.94 -13.03
N ALA A 15 2.47 -26.11 -13.56
CA ALA A 15 1.53 -26.96 -14.30
C ALA A 15 0.36 -27.41 -13.41
N GLU A 16 0.64 -27.80 -12.17
CA GLU A 16 -0.39 -28.16 -11.20
C GLU A 16 -1.29 -26.98 -10.81
N LEU A 17 -0.74 -25.76 -10.71
CA LEU A 17 -1.53 -24.54 -10.50
C LEU A 17 -2.46 -24.24 -11.67
N GLN A 18 -2.01 -24.43 -12.91
CA GLN A 18 -2.84 -24.25 -14.10
C GLN A 18 -3.99 -25.27 -14.17
N VAL A 19 -3.71 -26.54 -13.83
CA VAL A 19 -4.75 -27.56 -13.71
C VAL A 19 -5.72 -27.22 -12.59
N PHE A 20 -5.22 -26.75 -11.44
CA PHE A 20 -6.08 -26.32 -10.36
C PHE A 20 -6.99 -25.16 -10.78
N ILE A 21 -6.47 -24.15 -11.48
CA ILE A 21 -7.25 -23.01 -12.00
C ILE A 21 -8.39 -23.48 -12.91
N SER A 22 -8.17 -24.46 -13.78
CA SER A 22 -9.20 -24.94 -14.72
C SER A 22 -10.32 -25.73 -14.05
N GLU A 23 -10.12 -26.20 -12.82
CA GLU A 23 -11.12 -26.88 -12.00
C GLU A 23 -12.01 -25.90 -11.19
N LEU A 24 -11.65 -24.62 -11.13
CA LEU A 24 -12.31 -23.64 -10.26
C LEU A 24 -13.44 -22.89 -10.97
N GLU A 25 -14.54 -22.71 -10.24
CA GLU A 25 -15.57 -21.74 -10.60
C GLU A 25 -15.09 -20.33 -10.27
N SER A 26 -15.35 -19.40 -11.20
CA SER A 26 -15.02 -17.99 -11.03
C SER A 26 -16.16 -17.10 -11.47
N HIS A 27 -16.19 -15.89 -10.91
CA HIS A 27 -17.11 -14.84 -11.32
C HIS A 27 -16.37 -13.50 -11.36
N THR A 28 -17.00 -12.48 -11.94
CA THR A 28 -16.44 -11.13 -12.00
C THR A 28 -17.29 -10.17 -11.17
N CYS A 29 -16.64 -9.40 -10.30
CA CYS A 29 -17.27 -8.32 -9.53
C CYS A 29 -16.47 -7.03 -9.76
N GLU A 30 -17.12 -5.95 -10.20
CA GLU A 30 -16.47 -4.67 -10.52
C GLU A 30 -15.26 -4.82 -11.48
N GLY A 31 -15.36 -5.74 -12.45
CA GLY A 31 -14.28 -6.02 -13.41
C GLY A 31 -13.12 -6.86 -12.84
N LYS A 32 -13.19 -7.30 -11.58
CA LYS A 32 -12.18 -8.17 -10.94
C LYS A 32 -12.65 -9.62 -10.93
N LEU A 33 -11.75 -10.53 -11.32
CA LEU A 33 -11.96 -11.96 -11.24
C LEU A 33 -11.89 -12.43 -9.77
N ILE A 34 -12.88 -13.19 -9.35
CA ILE A 34 -13.01 -13.70 -7.98
C ILE A 34 -13.26 -15.21 -8.03
N TYR A 35 -12.59 -15.92 -7.14
CA TYR A 35 -12.74 -17.34 -6.90
C TYR A 35 -13.37 -17.59 -5.53
N THR A 36 -14.30 -18.54 -5.46
CA THR A 36 -14.84 -19.03 -4.19
C THR A 36 -14.26 -20.41 -3.94
N LEU A 37 -13.53 -20.58 -2.83
CA LEU A 37 -12.80 -21.80 -2.53
C LEU A 37 -13.34 -22.46 -1.26
N ASN A 38 -13.62 -23.76 -1.31
CA ASN A 38 -13.86 -24.57 -0.12
C ASN A 38 -12.55 -24.85 0.65
N GLU A 39 -12.64 -25.40 1.87
CA GLU A 39 -11.46 -25.63 2.73
C GLU A 39 -10.38 -26.51 2.07
N SER A 40 -10.78 -27.54 1.30
CA SER A 40 -9.83 -28.41 0.61
C SER A 40 -9.09 -27.66 -0.50
N GLN A 41 -9.81 -26.86 -1.29
CA GLN A 41 -9.24 -26.02 -2.35
C GLN A 41 -8.32 -24.94 -1.76
N GLN A 42 -8.67 -24.36 -0.62
CA GLN A 42 -7.85 -23.41 0.12
C GLN A 42 -6.50 -24.03 0.54
N GLY A 43 -6.51 -25.24 1.10
CA GLY A 43 -5.29 -25.96 1.47
C GLY A 43 -4.42 -26.33 0.27
N ARG A 44 -5.05 -26.78 -0.84
CA ARG A 44 -4.36 -27.09 -2.11
C ARG A 44 -3.70 -25.84 -2.70
N LEU A 45 -4.43 -24.72 -2.76
CA LEU A 45 -3.90 -23.44 -3.24
C LEU A 45 -2.65 -23.02 -2.45
N LEU A 46 -2.73 -23.02 -1.12
CA LEU A 46 -1.59 -22.64 -0.28
C LEU A 46 -0.35 -23.51 -0.53
N THR A 47 -0.54 -24.81 -0.75
CA THR A 47 0.54 -25.75 -1.04
C THR A 47 1.20 -25.44 -2.38
N LEU A 48 0.40 -25.25 -3.43
CA LEU A 48 0.88 -24.91 -4.77
C LEU A 48 1.64 -23.58 -4.78
N ILE A 49 1.09 -22.57 -4.11
CA ILE A 49 1.69 -21.24 -4.01
C ILE A 49 3.05 -21.28 -3.29
N LYS A 50 3.18 -22.07 -2.22
CA LYS A 50 4.45 -22.22 -1.49
C LYS A 50 5.53 -22.96 -2.29
N ALA A 51 5.14 -23.80 -3.24
CA ALA A 51 6.05 -24.59 -4.06
C ALA A 51 6.71 -23.77 -5.19
N ILE A 52 6.12 -22.64 -5.57
CA ILE A 52 6.64 -21.75 -6.62
C ILE A 52 7.48 -20.65 -5.97
N SER A 53 8.65 -20.35 -6.55
CA SER A 53 9.46 -19.20 -6.10
C SER A 53 8.70 -17.87 -6.23
N LEU A 54 8.84 -16.98 -5.25
CA LEU A 54 8.07 -15.72 -5.19
C LEU A 54 8.27 -14.85 -6.45
N SER A 55 9.51 -14.75 -6.94
CA SER A 55 9.81 -13.95 -8.13
C SER A 55 9.11 -14.50 -9.38
N LEU A 56 9.04 -15.82 -9.52
CA LEU A 56 8.36 -16.47 -10.63
C LEU A 56 6.85 -16.33 -10.52
N LEU A 57 6.31 -16.50 -9.32
CA LEU A 57 4.88 -16.33 -9.07
C LEU A 57 4.42 -14.89 -9.33
N ILE A 58 5.21 -13.88 -8.94
CA ILE A 58 4.93 -12.48 -9.25
C ILE A 58 4.88 -12.26 -10.76
N LYS A 59 5.89 -12.75 -11.50
CA LYS A 59 5.91 -12.61 -12.97
C LYS A 59 4.71 -13.31 -13.61
N LEU A 60 4.34 -14.49 -13.14
CA LEU A 60 3.14 -15.20 -13.60
C LEU A 60 1.87 -14.40 -13.32
N ALA A 61 1.71 -13.86 -12.12
CA ALA A 61 0.57 -13.03 -11.76
C ALA A 61 0.53 -11.71 -12.56
N MET A 62 1.65 -11.21 -13.07
CA MET A 62 1.64 -10.06 -13.96
C MET A 62 1.22 -10.41 -15.40
N GLU A 63 1.52 -11.64 -15.85
CA GLU A 63 1.17 -12.12 -17.19
C GLU A 63 -0.24 -12.77 -17.25
N ASP A 64 -0.76 -13.27 -16.12
CA ASP A 64 -2.01 -14.05 -16.04
C ASP A 64 -2.93 -13.54 -14.91
N ASN A 65 -4.10 -13.01 -15.33
CA ASN A 65 -5.12 -12.49 -14.41
C ASN A 65 -5.72 -13.55 -13.47
N HIS A 66 -5.78 -14.82 -13.89
CA HIS A 66 -6.26 -15.92 -13.05
C HIS A 66 -5.29 -16.20 -11.90
N VAL A 67 -4.00 -16.26 -12.22
CA VAL A 67 -2.95 -16.41 -11.20
C VAL A 67 -2.93 -15.21 -10.26
N ASN A 68 -3.05 -13.98 -10.79
CA ASN A 68 -3.14 -12.77 -9.98
C ASN A 68 -4.32 -12.79 -9.00
N ALA A 69 -5.50 -13.16 -9.49
CA ALA A 69 -6.72 -13.25 -8.68
C ALA A 69 -6.57 -14.28 -7.56
N LEU A 70 -6.00 -15.46 -7.85
CA LEU A 70 -5.73 -16.47 -6.84
C LEU A 70 -4.68 -16.01 -5.82
N CYS A 71 -3.61 -15.36 -6.26
CA CYS A 71 -2.59 -14.83 -5.35
C CYS A 71 -3.16 -13.76 -4.42
N ARG A 72 -4.21 -13.04 -4.84
CA ARG A 72 -4.91 -12.04 -4.01
C ARG A 72 -6.05 -12.64 -3.17
N HIS A 73 -6.25 -13.96 -3.21
CA HIS A 73 -7.31 -14.60 -2.45
C HIS A 73 -7.04 -14.46 -0.93
N PRO A 74 -8.04 -14.08 -0.09
CA PRO A 74 -7.84 -13.79 1.33
C PRO A 74 -7.17 -14.90 2.15
N VAL A 75 -7.37 -16.16 1.76
CA VAL A 75 -6.73 -17.33 2.41
C VAL A 75 -5.19 -17.25 2.41
N LEU A 76 -4.61 -16.57 1.42
CA LEU A 76 -3.16 -16.44 1.30
C LEU A 76 -2.61 -15.22 2.06
N GLU A 77 -3.45 -14.33 2.57
CA GLU A 77 -2.99 -13.10 3.23
C GLU A 77 -2.04 -13.38 4.41
N PRO A 78 -2.28 -14.38 5.30
CA PRO A 78 -1.32 -14.73 6.34
C PRO A 78 0.03 -15.18 5.78
N HIS A 79 0.04 -15.88 4.64
CA HIS A 79 1.28 -16.28 3.98
C HIS A 79 2.03 -15.06 3.42
N TRP A 80 1.30 -14.12 2.81
CA TRP A 80 1.89 -12.90 2.25
C TRP A 80 2.39 -11.94 3.32
N ASN A 81 1.66 -11.78 4.42
CA ASN A 81 2.09 -10.99 5.58
C ASN A 81 3.45 -11.45 6.09
N GLU A 82 3.65 -12.77 6.18
CA GLU A 82 4.92 -13.33 6.62
C GLU A 82 6.05 -13.07 5.61
N ARG A 83 5.77 -13.27 4.30
CA ARG A 83 6.75 -12.94 3.23
C ARG A 83 7.12 -11.46 3.22
N TRP A 84 6.15 -10.59 3.45
CA TRP A 84 6.33 -9.15 3.51
C TRP A 84 7.17 -8.72 4.71
N ARG A 85 6.85 -9.23 5.90
CA ARG A 85 7.65 -9.03 7.12
C ARG A 85 9.13 -9.35 6.88
N LEU A 86 9.39 -10.53 6.33
CA LEU A 86 10.73 -11.02 6.01
C LEU A 86 11.47 -10.23 4.93
N SER A 87 10.76 -9.43 4.14
CA SER A 87 11.36 -8.58 3.10
C SER A 87 11.94 -7.27 3.65
N GLY A 88 11.77 -6.99 4.95
CA GLY A 88 12.33 -5.82 5.62
C GLY A 88 13.87 -5.81 5.63
N ARG A 89 14.47 -4.66 5.93
CA ARG A 89 15.94 -4.50 5.93
C ARG A 89 16.67 -5.42 6.92
N ASN A 90 16.04 -5.75 8.05
CA ASN A 90 16.63 -6.60 9.08
C ASN A 90 15.52 -7.33 9.85
N PRO A 91 14.92 -8.40 9.29
CA PRO A 91 13.85 -9.12 9.96
C PRO A 91 14.33 -9.77 11.26
N HIS A 92 13.41 -10.10 12.15
CA HIS A 92 13.68 -10.57 13.51
C HIS A 92 14.71 -11.72 13.57
N GLU A 93 14.60 -12.69 12.66
CA GLU A 93 15.51 -13.83 12.55
C GLU A 93 16.94 -13.43 12.20
N MET A 94 17.10 -12.35 11.44
CA MET A 94 18.40 -11.77 11.09
C MET A 94 18.91 -10.86 12.21
N ALA A 95 18.02 -10.06 12.80
CA ALA A 95 18.29 -9.15 13.92
C ALA A 95 18.87 -9.89 15.14
N ILE A 96 18.32 -11.06 15.47
CA ILE A 96 18.87 -11.92 16.54
C ILE A 96 20.31 -12.36 16.21
N LYS A 97 20.57 -12.72 14.95
CA LYS A 97 21.90 -13.24 14.55
C LYS A 97 22.96 -12.16 14.52
N ASN A 98 22.62 -10.94 14.12
CA ASN A 98 23.56 -9.83 13.97
C ASN A 98 23.54 -8.82 15.13
N ASN A 99 22.65 -9.01 16.12
CA ASN A 99 22.45 -8.13 17.27
C ASN A 99 22.18 -6.67 16.88
N GLN A 100 21.43 -6.47 15.79
CA GLN A 100 20.98 -5.16 15.31
C GLN A 100 19.46 -4.98 15.53
N PRO A 101 18.93 -3.75 15.51
CA PRO A 101 17.49 -3.51 15.66
C PRO A 101 16.66 -4.22 14.59
N VAL A 102 15.42 -4.59 14.92
CA VAL A 102 14.49 -5.19 13.96
C VAL A 102 13.96 -4.13 13.01
N HIS A 103 14.05 -4.39 11.71
CA HIS A 103 13.49 -3.57 10.64
C HIS A 103 12.69 -4.46 9.69
N GLU A 104 11.45 -4.73 10.06
CA GLU A 104 10.50 -5.53 9.28
C GLU A 104 9.54 -4.63 8.52
N TYR A 105 8.90 -5.16 7.49
CA TYR A 105 7.66 -4.53 7.01
C TYR A 105 6.46 -5.03 7.82
N LEU A 106 5.44 -4.19 7.94
CA LEU A 106 4.20 -4.51 8.62
C LEU A 106 3.06 -4.56 7.60
N PRO A 107 2.10 -5.51 7.69
CA PRO A 107 0.89 -5.48 6.86
C PRO A 107 0.12 -4.18 7.06
N GLN A 108 -0.44 -3.62 5.99
CA GLN A 108 -1.18 -2.35 6.04
C GLN A 108 -2.59 -2.50 5.46
N PRO A 109 -3.59 -1.75 5.98
CA PRO A 109 -4.99 -1.92 5.58
C PRO A 109 -5.31 -1.38 4.18
N THR A 110 -4.46 -0.54 3.62
CA THR A 110 -4.72 0.20 2.38
C THR A 110 -4.27 -0.52 1.11
N ILE A 111 -3.36 -1.48 1.21
CA ILE A 111 -2.83 -2.23 0.07
C ILE A 111 -2.74 -3.72 0.46
N PRO A 112 -3.32 -4.64 -0.33
CA PRO A 112 -3.13 -6.08 -0.13
C PRO A 112 -1.66 -6.48 -0.16
N THR A 113 -1.25 -7.40 0.71
CA THR A 113 0.19 -7.65 0.90
C THR A 113 0.86 -8.27 -0.32
N PHE A 114 0.16 -9.10 -1.09
CA PHE A 114 0.69 -9.61 -2.36
C PHE A 114 1.02 -8.47 -3.34
N GLN A 115 0.21 -7.40 -3.37
CA GLN A 115 0.47 -6.23 -4.21
C GLN A 115 1.70 -5.45 -3.73
N LEU A 116 1.95 -5.36 -2.42
CA LEU A 116 3.19 -4.79 -1.89
C LEU A 116 4.43 -5.61 -2.29
N LEU A 117 4.31 -6.95 -2.29
CA LEU A 117 5.36 -7.85 -2.77
C LEU A 117 5.65 -7.67 -4.27
N GLN A 118 4.62 -7.45 -5.10
CA GLN A 118 4.80 -7.06 -6.51
C GLN A 118 5.59 -5.75 -6.61
N GLY A 119 5.20 -4.73 -5.82
CA GLY A 119 5.85 -3.42 -5.83
C GLY A 119 7.33 -3.45 -5.46
N ILE A 120 7.71 -4.14 -4.38
CA ILE A 120 9.12 -4.26 -3.99
C ILE A 120 9.93 -5.07 -5.01
N PHE A 121 9.33 -6.13 -5.59
CA PHE A 121 9.98 -6.91 -6.65
C PHE A 121 10.27 -6.03 -7.86
N LEU A 122 9.30 -5.29 -8.36
CA LEU A 122 9.45 -4.40 -9.51
C LEU A 122 10.45 -3.28 -9.24
N TYR A 123 10.38 -2.66 -8.06
CA TYR A 123 11.36 -1.65 -7.67
C TYR A 123 12.79 -2.21 -7.60
N SER A 124 12.97 -3.48 -7.20
CA SER A 124 14.28 -4.13 -7.26
C SER A 124 14.79 -4.29 -8.70
N GLN A 125 13.90 -4.60 -9.67
CA GLN A 125 14.26 -4.69 -11.09
C GLN A 125 14.57 -3.32 -11.72
N TYR A 126 13.96 -2.25 -11.22
CA TYR A 126 14.36 -0.88 -11.56
C TYR A 126 15.80 -0.59 -11.12
N ARG A 127 16.16 -0.99 -9.90
CA ARG A 127 17.49 -0.73 -9.31
C ARG A 127 18.65 -1.47 -9.97
N THR A 128 18.38 -2.50 -10.77
CA THR A 128 19.43 -3.24 -11.50
C THR A 128 19.84 -2.57 -12.82
N ASN A 129 19.30 -1.37 -13.15
CA ASN A 129 19.63 -0.59 -14.35
C ASN A 129 19.43 -1.36 -15.66
N SER A 130 18.30 -2.06 -15.79
CA SER A 130 17.87 -2.68 -17.05
C SER A 130 17.36 -1.65 -18.07
N ASP A 131 17.31 -2.00 -19.35
CA ASP A 131 16.74 -1.14 -20.40
C ASP A 131 15.26 -0.77 -20.11
N ALA A 132 14.56 -1.62 -19.35
CA ALA A 132 13.18 -1.42 -18.91
C ALA A 132 13.07 -0.78 -17.51
N ALA A 133 14.14 -0.19 -16.97
CA ALA A 133 14.18 0.31 -15.59
C ALA A 133 13.00 1.25 -15.27
N MET A 134 12.73 2.24 -16.14
CA MET A 134 11.62 3.18 -15.91
C MET A 134 10.25 2.51 -15.96
N LEU A 135 10.06 1.50 -16.83
CA LEU A 135 8.82 0.73 -16.86
C LEU A 135 8.56 0.04 -15.52
N HIS A 136 9.56 -0.67 -14.99
CA HIS A 136 9.45 -1.31 -13.68
C HIS A 136 9.21 -0.31 -12.54
N LEU A 137 9.76 0.90 -12.64
CA LEU A 137 9.50 1.96 -11.66
C LEU A 137 8.03 2.42 -11.70
N TYR A 138 7.46 2.59 -12.90
CA TYR A 138 6.03 2.91 -13.06
C TYR A 138 5.15 1.80 -12.51
N GLU A 139 5.41 0.55 -12.88
CA GLU A 139 4.64 -0.61 -12.41
C GLU A 139 4.74 -0.77 -10.88
N ALA A 140 5.92 -0.51 -10.29
CA ALA A 140 6.09 -0.52 -8.83
C ALA A 140 5.25 0.58 -8.14
N ALA A 141 5.12 1.74 -8.77
CA ALA A 141 4.29 2.83 -8.27
C ALA A 141 2.79 2.54 -8.42
N GLU A 142 2.38 1.90 -9.52
CA GLU A 142 1.00 1.41 -9.70
C GLU A 142 0.62 0.33 -8.67
N ALA A 143 1.57 -0.54 -8.32
CA ALA A 143 1.43 -1.46 -7.19
C ALA A 143 1.37 -0.72 -5.84
N GLY A 144 1.59 0.59 -5.81
CA GLY A 144 1.50 1.42 -4.62
C GLY A 144 2.72 1.33 -3.74
N TYR A 145 3.91 1.00 -4.26
CA TYR A 145 5.13 0.93 -3.43
C TYR A 145 5.69 2.33 -3.14
N PHE A 146 5.73 2.74 -1.86
CA PHE A 146 6.11 4.10 -1.45
C PHE A 146 7.45 4.59 -2.03
N PRO A 147 8.56 3.81 -2.00
CA PRO A 147 9.81 4.26 -2.60
C PRO A 147 9.69 4.57 -4.10
N ALA A 148 8.90 3.80 -4.85
CA ALA A 148 8.66 4.06 -6.27
C ALA A 148 7.88 5.36 -6.49
N LEU A 149 6.80 5.55 -5.72
CA LEU A 149 5.99 6.78 -5.74
C LEU A 149 6.84 8.02 -5.40
N SER A 150 7.70 7.92 -4.39
CA SER A 150 8.59 9.00 -3.97
C SER A 150 9.62 9.35 -5.05
N VAL A 151 10.25 8.35 -5.68
CA VAL A 151 11.20 8.57 -6.78
C VAL A 151 10.52 9.23 -7.98
N LEU A 152 9.36 8.74 -8.40
CA LEU A 152 8.61 9.32 -9.52
C LEU A 152 8.13 10.74 -9.23
N THR A 153 7.65 11.00 -8.01
CA THR A 153 7.27 12.35 -7.59
C THR A 153 8.43 13.33 -7.76
N ASN A 154 9.62 12.98 -7.24
CA ASN A 154 10.80 13.83 -7.36
C ASN A 154 11.29 13.96 -8.80
N HIS A 155 11.26 12.89 -9.60
CA HIS A 155 11.63 12.92 -11.02
C HIS A 155 10.71 13.84 -11.84
N CYS A 156 9.39 13.78 -11.58
CA CYS A 156 8.43 14.64 -12.26
C CYS A 156 8.54 16.11 -11.81
N LEU A 157 8.97 16.38 -10.57
CA LEU A 157 9.21 17.74 -10.09
C LEU A 157 10.41 18.44 -10.76
N THR A 158 11.35 17.71 -11.37
CA THR A 158 12.45 18.35 -12.11
C THR A 158 12.05 18.78 -13.52
N GLN A 159 10.81 18.51 -13.94
CA GLN A 159 10.30 18.70 -15.30
C GLN A 159 8.99 19.51 -15.24
N PRO A 160 8.99 20.80 -15.66
CA PRO A 160 7.82 21.67 -15.53
C PRO A 160 6.52 21.12 -16.12
N ASP A 161 6.61 20.41 -17.24
CA ASP A 161 5.48 19.77 -17.93
C ASP A 161 4.89 18.57 -17.16
N LEU A 162 5.67 17.97 -16.25
CA LEU A 162 5.28 16.80 -15.46
C LEU A 162 4.88 17.12 -14.03
N HIS A 163 4.82 18.39 -13.61
CA HIS A 163 4.41 18.77 -12.25
C HIS A 163 3.03 18.20 -11.85
N HIS A 164 2.09 18.10 -12.79
CA HIS A 164 0.80 17.46 -12.54
C HIS A 164 0.94 15.96 -12.20
N LYS A 165 1.88 15.24 -12.83
CA LYS A 165 2.17 13.83 -12.51
C LYS A 165 2.81 13.70 -11.14
N ALA A 166 3.67 14.65 -10.75
CA ALA A 166 4.24 14.65 -9.41
C ALA A 166 3.15 14.75 -8.33
N LEU A 167 2.18 15.65 -8.51
CA LEU A 167 1.02 15.76 -7.62
C LEU A 167 0.18 14.48 -7.60
N ASN A 168 -0.03 13.83 -8.76
CA ASN A 168 -0.77 12.56 -8.83
C ASN A 168 -0.07 11.44 -8.05
N TYR A 169 1.25 11.27 -8.21
CA TYR A 169 2.00 10.25 -7.46
C TYR A 169 2.05 10.54 -5.96
N ALA A 170 2.20 11.80 -5.57
CA ALA A 170 2.18 12.20 -4.17
C ALA A 170 0.79 12.00 -3.54
N ALA A 171 -0.30 12.31 -4.27
CA ALA A 171 -1.67 12.04 -3.83
C ALA A 171 -1.94 10.53 -3.71
N LEU A 172 -1.43 9.73 -4.65
CA LEU A 172 -1.51 8.27 -4.57
C LEU A 172 -0.76 7.73 -3.33
N ALA A 173 0.40 8.30 -3.02
CA ALA A 173 1.11 8.00 -1.78
C ALA A 173 0.31 8.40 -0.54
N ALA A 174 -0.38 9.55 -0.53
CA ALA A 174 -1.25 9.98 0.57
C ALA A 174 -2.40 9.00 0.83
N ASN A 175 -3.03 8.49 -0.23
CA ASN A 175 -4.10 7.50 -0.14
C ASN A 175 -3.62 6.18 0.47
N TYR A 176 -2.40 5.74 0.13
CA TYR A 176 -1.88 4.45 0.58
C TYR A 176 -1.12 4.51 1.91
N TYR A 177 -0.39 5.59 2.18
CA TYR A 177 0.56 5.68 3.27
C TYR A 177 0.25 6.77 4.29
N TRP A 178 -0.88 7.46 4.18
CA TRP A 178 -1.32 8.43 5.19
C TRP A 178 -0.22 9.45 5.53
N THR A 179 0.28 9.51 6.77
CA THR A 179 1.28 10.52 7.18
C THR A 179 2.46 10.63 6.20
N PRO A 180 3.23 9.56 5.87
CA PRO A 180 4.28 9.62 4.86
C PRO A 180 3.84 10.21 3.51
N GLY A 181 2.66 9.83 3.04
CA GLY A 181 2.14 10.26 1.74
C GLY A 181 1.65 11.71 1.74
N TYR A 182 0.91 12.13 2.76
CA TYR A 182 0.50 13.52 2.94
C TYR A 182 1.69 14.45 3.15
N LEU A 183 2.76 13.96 3.79
CA LEU A 183 3.99 14.72 3.90
C LEU A 183 4.72 14.86 2.55
N LEU A 184 4.78 13.79 1.75
CA LEU A 184 5.29 13.85 0.38
C LEU A 184 4.47 14.85 -0.46
N LEU A 185 3.15 14.84 -0.32
CA LEU A 185 2.25 15.77 -0.99
C LEU A 185 2.48 17.23 -0.55
N ALA A 186 2.58 17.48 0.76
CA ALA A 186 2.89 18.81 1.30
C ALA A 186 4.23 19.36 0.77
N VAL A 187 5.27 18.51 0.72
CA VAL A 187 6.59 18.89 0.17
C VAL A 187 6.51 19.17 -1.33
N THR A 188 5.74 18.37 -2.06
CA THR A 188 5.51 18.55 -3.50
C THR A 188 4.84 19.89 -3.78
N GLU A 189 3.80 20.21 -3.03
CA GLU A 189 3.08 21.49 -3.15
C GLU A 189 3.91 22.69 -2.70
N LEU A 190 4.73 22.54 -1.65
CA LEU A 190 5.69 23.57 -1.23
C LEU A 190 6.66 23.91 -2.37
N LYS A 191 7.23 22.89 -3.03
CA LYS A 191 8.14 23.09 -4.18
C LYS A 191 7.46 23.73 -5.39
N LEU A 192 6.13 23.61 -5.48
CA LEU A 192 5.30 24.23 -6.52
C LEU A 192 4.68 25.56 -6.05
N GLU A 193 5.11 26.09 -4.89
CA GLU A 193 4.64 27.35 -4.30
C GLU A 193 3.12 27.38 -4.00
N GLN A 194 2.51 26.20 -3.80
CA GLN A 194 1.10 26.04 -3.40
C GLN A 194 0.99 25.98 -1.87
N TYR A 195 1.33 27.08 -1.20
CA TYR A 195 1.54 27.12 0.25
C TYR A 195 0.30 26.79 1.10
N ASP A 196 -0.90 27.17 0.64
CA ASP A 196 -2.17 26.88 1.32
C ASP A 196 -2.48 25.39 1.35
N LYS A 197 -2.27 24.70 0.22
CA LYS A 197 -2.42 23.25 0.13
C LYS A 197 -1.31 22.51 0.88
N ALA A 198 -0.07 22.97 0.77
CA ALA A 198 1.05 22.41 1.52
C ALA A 198 0.79 22.46 3.03
N LEU A 199 0.24 23.58 3.52
CA LEU A 199 -0.16 23.73 4.92
C LEU A 199 -1.31 22.77 5.28
N LEU A 200 -2.35 22.66 4.45
CA LEU A 200 -3.45 21.73 4.66
C LEU A 200 -2.95 20.28 4.80
N HIS A 201 -2.13 19.81 3.86
CA HIS A 201 -1.64 18.44 3.86
C HIS A 201 -0.63 18.18 4.99
N LEU A 202 0.13 19.19 5.42
CA LEU A 202 0.96 19.06 6.62
C LEU A 202 0.11 18.88 7.89
N ILE A 203 -1.00 19.62 8.01
CA ILE A 203 -1.95 19.46 9.14
C ILE A 203 -2.58 18.06 9.11
N ILE A 204 -2.96 17.56 7.93
CA ILE A 204 -3.51 16.21 7.78
C ILE A 204 -2.46 15.16 8.17
N ALA A 205 -1.22 15.29 7.68
CA ALA A 205 -0.13 14.37 8.00
C ALA A 205 0.13 14.28 9.52
N GLU A 206 0.10 15.42 10.21
CA GLU A 206 0.27 15.49 11.67
C GLU A 206 -0.89 14.80 12.40
N LYS A 207 -2.13 15.06 11.99
CA LYS A 207 -3.33 14.45 12.59
C LYS A 207 -3.41 12.95 12.37
N LEU A 208 -2.83 12.45 11.26
CA LEU A 208 -2.77 11.01 10.96
C LEU A 208 -1.62 10.28 11.67
N LEU A 209 -0.69 10.99 12.32
CA LEU A 209 0.47 10.37 13.01
C LEU A 209 0.06 9.21 13.94
N PRO A 210 -0.96 9.35 14.82
CA PRO A 210 -1.35 8.28 15.75
C PRO A 210 -1.90 7.01 15.08
N TYR A 211 -2.21 7.08 13.79
CA TYR A 211 -2.79 5.97 13.02
C TYR A 211 -1.80 5.39 12.00
N SER A 212 -0.64 6.01 11.81
CA SER A 212 0.23 5.74 10.66
C SER A 212 1.48 4.94 10.98
N ASP A 213 1.59 4.31 12.16
CA ASP A 213 2.82 3.59 12.58
C ASP A 213 3.29 2.57 11.55
N THR A 214 2.37 1.73 11.05
CA THR A 214 2.63 0.75 9.98
C THR A 214 3.12 1.43 8.70
N MET A 215 2.44 2.48 8.25
CA MET A 215 2.77 3.19 7.01
C MET A 215 4.13 3.89 7.11
N ILE A 216 4.42 4.49 8.27
CA ILE A 216 5.69 5.12 8.60
C ILE A 216 6.82 4.08 8.57
N ASN A 217 6.62 2.96 9.27
CA ASN A 217 7.58 1.87 9.27
C ASN A 217 7.83 1.34 7.85
N ASN A 218 6.79 1.16 7.04
CA ASN A 218 6.94 0.65 5.68
C ASN A 218 7.61 1.67 4.75
N ALA A 219 7.24 2.94 4.81
CA ALA A 219 7.79 3.99 3.96
C ALA A 219 9.29 4.23 4.23
N TYR A 220 9.71 4.16 5.50
CA TYR A 220 11.04 4.61 5.92
C TYR A 220 11.92 3.53 6.56
N GLN A 221 11.38 2.33 6.81
CA GLN A 221 12.09 1.18 7.36
C GLN A 221 12.83 1.51 8.67
N GLY A 222 12.10 2.02 9.67
CA GLY A 222 12.60 2.31 11.02
C GLY A 222 13.46 3.58 11.14
N GLN A 223 13.42 4.49 10.16
CA GLN A 223 14.04 5.81 10.31
C GLN A 223 13.19 6.73 11.22
N SER A 224 13.85 7.67 11.89
CA SER A 224 13.20 8.58 12.84
C SER A 224 12.29 9.61 12.16
N LEU A 225 11.34 10.18 12.92
CA LEU A 225 10.49 11.30 12.49
C LEU A 225 11.29 12.50 11.94
N ALA A 226 12.53 12.68 12.38
CA ALA A 226 13.41 13.72 11.85
C ALA A 226 13.76 13.48 10.37
N VAL A 227 13.99 12.22 9.97
CA VAL A 227 14.23 11.85 8.56
C VAL A 227 12.95 11.98 7.74
N ILE A 228 11.80 11.67 8.36
CA ILE A 228 10.48 11.81 7.74
C ILE A 228 10.22 13.27 7.38
N ALA A 229 10.51 14.20 8.31
CA ALA A 229 10.34 15.64 8.14
C ALA A 229 11.47 16.33 7.35
N GLN A 230 12.59 15.63 7.09
CA GLN A 230 13.78 16.18 6.43
C GLN A 230 13.51 16.85 5.07
N PRO A 231 12.55 16.42 4.23
CA PRO A 231 12.29 17.11 2.96
C PRO A 231 11.57 18.46 3.11
N LEU A 232 10.96 18.73 4.27
CA LEU A 232 10.16 19.94 4.52
C LEU A 232 10.90 20.95 5.41
N MET A 233 11.53 20.48 6.48
CA MET A 233 12.11 21.32 7.54
C MET A 233 13.23 22.24 7.07
N PRO A 234 14.25 21.78 6.33
CA PRO A 234 15.33 22.64 5.81
C PRO A 234 14.84 23.65 4.78
N SER A 235 13.85 23.29 3.94
CA SER A 235 13.28 24.19 2.93
C SER A 235 12.50 25.36 3.56
N LEU A 236 12.02 25.21 4.79
CA LEU A 236 11.28 26.23 5.52
C LEU A 236 12.09 26.91 6.64
N ASP A 237 13.34 26.48 6.87
CA ASP A 237 14.13 26.85 8.04
C ASP A 237 13.34 26.65 9.35
N ALA A 238 12.76 25.46 9.50
CA ALA A 238 11.90 25.08 10.62
C ALA A 238 12.52 23.92 11.41
N HIS A 239 12.38 23.93 12.73
CA HIS A 239 12.93 22.88 13.62
C HIS A 239 11.88 21.85 14.04
N ASN A 240 10.60 22.16 13.84
CA ASN A 240 9.47 21.30 14.22
C ASN A 240 8.24 21.58 13.34
N TRP A 241 7.23 20.71 13.49
CA TRP A 241 5.98 20.77 12.73
C TRP A 241 5.20 22.06 12.95
N MET A 242 5.24 22.64 14.16
CA MET A 242 4.56 23.90 14.46
C MET A 242 5.20 25.06 13.71
N GLU A 243 6.53 25.18 13.79
CA GLU A 243 7.28 26.20 13.05
C GLU A 243 7.06 26.08 11.55
N ALA A 244 7.09 24.86 11.00
CA ALA A 244 6.82 24.63 9.58
C ALA A 244 5.42 25.11 9.17
N LYS A 245 4.39 24.84 9.97
CA LYS A 245 3.02 25.34 9.74
C LYS A 245 2.96 26.87 9.77
N ILE A 246 3.64 27.52 10.72
CA ILE A 246 3.70 28.98 10.83
C ILE A 246 4.39 29.57 9.58
N LYS A 247 5.52 29.00 9.17
CA LYS A 247 6.27 29.46 7.98
C LYS A 247 5.45 29.32 6.71
N LEU A 248 4.74 28.20 6.51
CA LEU A 248 3.84 28.02 5.38
C LEU A 248 2.69 29.03 5.38
N ALA A 249 2.09 29.31 6.54
CA ALA A 249 1.05 30.33 6.66
C ALA A 249 1.58 31.73 6.31
N GLN A 250 2.81 32.05 6.72
CA GLN A 250 3.48 33.32 6.39
C GLN A 250 3.76 33.43 4.89
N LEU A 251 4.33 32.39 4.27
CA LEU A 251 4.63 32.34 2.83
C LEU A 251 3.35 32.46 1.98
N GLY A 252 2.27 31.80 2.41
CA GLY A 252 0.96 31.91 1.74
C GLY A 252 0.17 33.18 2.06
N HIS A 253 0.71 34.08 2.88
CA HIS A 253 0.01 35.27 3.39
C HIS A 253 -1.40 34.96 3.95
N LEU A 254 -1.53 33.82 4.62
CA LEU A 254 -2.82 33.30 5.05
C LEU A 254 -3.25 34.00 6.35
N PRO A 255 -4.48 34.57 6.41
CA PRO A 255 -4.96 35.16 7.64
C PRO A 255 -5.23 34.06 8.67
N LEU A 256 -5.01 34.38 9.95
CA LEU A 256 -5.08 33.39 11.03
C LEU A 256 -6.42 32.65 11.07
N ASN A 257 -7.52 33.35 10.81
CA ASN A 257 -8.86 32.76 10.75
C ASN A 257 -9.01 31.71 9.63
N MET A 258 -8.37 31.91 8.47
CA MET A 258 -8.38 30.92 7.39
C MET A 258 -7.63 29.66 7.83
N VAL A 259 -6.49 29.82 8.51
CA VAL A 259 -5.74 28.68 9.05
C VAL A 259 -6.59 27.94 10.08
N THR A 260 -6.99 28.61 11.16
CA THR A 260 -7.63 27.96 12.33
C THR A 260 -9.05 27.47 12.06
N SER A 261 -9.84 28.15 11.22
CA SER A 261 -11.26 27.83 11.03
C SER A 261 -11.53 27.03 9.76
N ARG A 262 -10.74 27.22 8.70
CA ARG A 262 -10.98 26.55 7.40
C ARG A 262 -10.06 25.38 7.17
N LEU A 263 -8.74 25.57 7.26
CA LEU A 263 -7.79 24.51 6.96
C LEU A 263 -7.83 23.38 8.00
N TYR A 264 -7.88 23.71 9.30
CA TYR A 264 -8.04 22.68 10.33
C TYR A 264 -9.37 21.93 10.21
N ALA A 265 -10.49 22.62 9.96
CA ALA A 265 -11.79 21.96 9.76
C ALA A 265 -11.83 21.09 8.49
N GLN A 266 -11.11 21.48 7.42
CA GLN A 266 -10.96 20.64 6.24
C GLN A 266 -10.08 19.41 6.54
N ALA A 267 -8.97 19.59 7.25
CA ALA A 267 -8.12 18.49 7.65
C ALA A 267 -8.86 17.49 8.54
N ASP A 268 -9.68 17.98 9.49
CA ASP A 268 -10.49 17.13 10.36
C ASP A 268 -11.47 16.26 9.54
N ARG A 269 -12.15 16.84 8.55
CA ARG A 269 -13.04 16.06 7.67
C ARG A 269 -12.31 14.95 6.93
N VAL A 270 -11.16 15.26 6.32
CA VAL A 270 -10.34 14.26 5.61
C VAL A 270 -9.85 13.16 6.55
N VAL A 271 -9.43 13.53 7.77
CA VAL A 271 -8.97 12.56 8.78
C VAL A 271 -10.10 11.65 9.23
N GLU A 272 -11.30 12.19 9.47
CA GLU A 272 -12.46 11.36 9.82
C GLU A 272 -12.89 10.43 8.67
N GLU A 273 -12.84 10.88 7.43
CA GLU A 273 -13.09 10.02 6.26
C GLU A 273 -12.09 8.85 6.19
N ILE A 274 -10.80 9.11 6.43
CA ILE A 274 -9.76 8.06 6.47
C ILE A 274 -9.99 7.11 7.65
N LYS A 275 -10.34 7.63 8.84
CA LYS A 275 -10.63 6.80 10.01
C LYS A 275 -11.87 5.93 9.83
N ALA A 276 -12.85 6.37 9.05
CA ALA A 276 -14.01 5.54 8.73
C ALA A 276 -13.60 4.26 7.97
N ILE A 277 -12.52 4.30 7.18
CA ILE A 277 -11.98 3.12 6.47
C ILE A 277 -11.42 2.08 7.46
N LEU A 278 -10.91 2.52 8.61
CA LEU A 278 -10.34 1.65 9.65
C LEU A 278 -11.40 0.92 10.50
N THR A 279 -12.64 1.40 10.49
CA THR A 279 -13.68 0.83 11.35
C THR A 279 -14.45 -0.20 10.52
N PRO A 280 -14.44 -1.50 10.86
CA PRO A 280 -15.28 -2.46 10.17
C PRO A 280 -16.73 -2.01 10.30
N MET A 281 -17.47 -2.00 9.19
CA MET A 281 -18.92 -1.83 9.24
C MET A 281 -19.48 -2.88 10.22
N PRO A 282 -20.34 -2.50 11.17
CA PRO A 282 -21.00 -3.49 12.01
C PRO A 282 -21.78 -4.44 11.10
N GLU A 283 -21.57 -5.74 11.28
CA GLU A 283 -22.36 -6.78 10.64
C GLU A 283 -23.85 -6.44 10.84
N GLU A 284 -24.60 -6.28 9.74
CA GLU A 284 -26.05 -6.18 9.83
C GLU A 284 -26.56 -7.42 10.59
N PRO A 285 -27.37 -7.27 11.64
CA PRO A 285 -27.88 -8.42 12.36
C PRO A 285 -28.67 -9.29 11.39
N GLU A 286 -28.27 -10.56 11.27
CA GLU A 286 -29.03 -11.59 10.57
C GLU A 286 -30.50 -11.47 10.98
N LYS A 287 -31.36 -11.12 10.01
CA LYS A 287 -32.80 -11.22 10.19
C LYS A 287 -33.09 -12.67 10.53
N THR A 288 -33.40 -12.90 11.80
CA THR A 288 -33.94 -14.15 12.31
C THR A 288 -35.04 -14.63 11.38
N LYS A 289 -34.74 -15.71 10.64
CA LYS A 289 -35.75 -16.51 9.96
C LYS A 289 -36.71 -16.99 11.04
N THR A 290 -37.88 -16.37 11.10
CA THR A 290 -39.00 -16.88 11.89
C THR A 290 -39.45 -18.17 11.22
N ASP A 291 -39.20 -19.27 11.92
CA ASP A 291 -39.68 -20.60 11.59
C ASP A 291 -41.21 -20.58 11.41
N ASN A 292 -41.65 -20.72 10.16
CA ASN A 292 -42.95 -21.27 9.85
C ASN A 292 -42.81 -22.80 9.86
N SER A 293 -43.09 -23.44 10.99
CA SER A 293 -43.49 -24.84 10.99
C SER A 293 -44.79 -25.04 11.77
N LEU A 294 -45.75 -25.54 10.99
CA LEU A 294 -47.11 -25.93 11.33
C LEU A 294 -47.18 -26.90 12.53
N GLY A 295 -48.06 -26.61 13.49
CA GLY A 295 -48.62 -27.57 14.44
C GLY A 295 -50.08 -27.90 14.10
N PRO A 296 -50.56 -29.13 14.31
CA PRO A 296 -51.74 -29.68 13.64
C PRO A 296 -53.08 -29.28 14.29
N ARG A 297 -54.11 -29.13 13.44
CA ARG A 297 -55.52 -29.07 13.85
C ARG A 297 -55.97 -30.41 14.41
N PHE A 298 -56.54 -30.40 15.62
CA PHE A 298 -57.50 -31.42 16.08
C PHE A 298 -58.59 -30.76 16.92
N SER A 299 -59.84 -31.14 16.61
CA SER A 299 -61.14 -30.79 17.19
C SER A 299 -61.73 -29.45 16.75
#